data_AF-A0A2V3DN91-F1
#
_entry.id   AF-A0A2V3DN91-F1
#
_cell.length_a   1.000
_cell.length_b   1.000
_cell.length_c   1.000
_cell.angle_alpha   90.00
_cell.angle_beta   90.00
_cell.angle_gamma   90.00
#
_symmetry.space_group_name_H-M   'P 1'
#
loop_
_entity.id
_entity.type
_entity.pdbx_description
1 polymer ?
#
loop_
_entity_poly.entity_id
_entity_poly.type
_entity_poly.pdbx_seq_one_letter_code
_entity_poly.pdbx_strand_id
1 'polypeptide(L)'
;MPGSDYIALVDVNSFYASAERAFNPSLEGVPVVVLSNNDGCVVTRSAEAKALGIPMGEPWFKLKHLASDAIPRRKRLVALSSNYELYGDLSSRVMELLGRYSAWVEVYSIDEAFLGVNGTPVQLRQLGRTMKDAVRRHVGVPVCVGIATTKGLAKLANKLAKHNPDFAGVCHWESIPEEV
;
A
#
# COMPACT_ATOMS: atom_id res chain seq x y z
N MET A 1 0.63 -24.94 7.90
CA MET A 1 0.18 -24.48 6.57
C MET A 1 0.67 -25.50 5.56
N PRO A 2 -0.15 -26.03 4.64
CA PRO A 2 0.29 -27.21 3.88
C PRO A 2 1.41 -26.83 2.89
N GLY A 3 2.67 -27.04 3.29
CA GLY A 3 3.85 -27.06 2.41
C GLY A 3 4.62 -25.76 2.17
N SER A 4 4.33 -24.65 2.86
CA SER A 4 5.07 -23.38 2.69
C SER A 4 5.86 -22.97 3.93
N ASP A 5 7.16 -22.71 3.76
CA ASP A 5 8.13 -22.33 4.81
C ASP A 5 7.99 -20.86 5.22
N TYR A 6 7.46 -20.01 4.33
CA TYR A 6 7.35 -18.57 4.53
C TYR A 6 5.97 -18.03 4.14
N ILE A 7 5.68 -16.84 4.65
CA ILE A 7 4.48 -16.05 4.40
C ILE A 7 4.89 -14.70 3.83
N ALA A 8 4.37 -14.37 2.65
CA ALA A 8 4.48 -13.04 2.08
C ALA A 8 3.21 -12.24 2.39
N LEU A 9 3.36 -11.07 3.00
CA LEU A 9 2.35 -10.02 3.08
C LEU A 9 2.55 -9.06 1.91
N VAL A 10 1.55 -8.94 1.05
CA VAL A 10 1.46 -7.89 0.05
C VAL A 10 0.43 -6.87 0.50
N ASP A 11 0.80 -5.59 0.49
CA ASP A 11 0.01 -4.48 1.03
C ASP A 11 0.09 -3.28 0.08
N VAL A 12 -1.07 -2.73 -0.31
CA VAL A 12 -1.16 -1.57 -1.20
C VAL A 12 -0.91 -0.26 -0.44
N ASN A 13 0.10 0.48 -0.87
CA ASN A 13 0.49 1.72 -0.21
C ASN A 13 -0.59 2.79 -0.35
N SER A 14 -1.11 3.28 0.77
CA SER A 14 -2.11 4.37 0.80
C SER A 14 -3.30 4.09 -0.12
N PHE A 15 -3.89 2.89 0.00
CA PHE A 15 -4.75 2.28 -1.01
C PHE A 15 -5.73 3.21 -1.70
N TYR A 16 -6.64 3.89 -0.98
CA TYR A 16 -7.64 4.73 -1.64
C TYR A 16 -7.01 5.90 -2.41
N ALA A 17 -5.97 6.57 -1.88
CA ALA A 17 -5.28 7.62 -2.62
C ALA A 17 -4.54 7.07 -3.86
N SER A 18 -4.00 5.85 -3.78
CA SER A 18 -3.37 5.17 -4.90
C SER A 18 -4.39 4.71 -5.96
N ALA A 19 -5.60 4.30 -5.54
CA ALA A 19 -6.70 3.98 -6.43
C ALA A 19 -7.13 5.20 -7.25
N GLU A 20 -7.29 6.36 -6.60
CA GLU A 20 -7.60 7.62 -7.30
C GLU A 20 -6.50 8.02 -8.29
N ARG A 21 -5.21 7.83 -7.92
CA ARG A 21 -4.06 8.09 -8.81
C ARG A 21 -4.01 7.16 -10.02
N ALA A 22 -4.46 5.91 -9.89
CA ALA A 22 -4.48 4.96 -10.99
C ALA A 22 -5.39 5.44 -12.15
N PHE A 23 -6.45 6.19 -11.83
CA PHE A 23 -7.38 6.76 -12.81
C PHE A 23 -7.09 8.23 -13.15
N ASN A 24 -6.49 8.97 -12.22
CA ASN A 24 -6.10 10.35 -12.42
C ASN A 24 -4.59 10.56 -12.15
N PRO A 25 -3.73 10.37 -13.17
CA PRO A 25 -2.29 10.54 -13.04
C PRO A 25 -1.85 11.96 -12.64
N SER A 26 -2.71 12.98 -12.80
CA SER A 26 -2.40 14.35 -12.37
C SER A 26 -2.28 14.50 -10.84
N LEU A 27 -2.73 13.50 -10.09
CA LEU A 27 -2.62 13.42 -8.63
C LEU A 27 -1.27 12.87 -8.15
N GLU A 28 -0.39 12.40 -9.05
CA GLU A 28 0.93 11.90 -8.68
C GLU A 28 1.82 13.05 -8.17
N GLY A 29 2.50 12.84 -7.04
CA GLY A 29 3.29 13.89 -6.40
C GLY A 29 2.47 15.00 -5.72
N VAL A 30 1.14 14.89 -5.68
CA VAL A 30 0.24 15.87 -5.06
C VAL A 30 -0.23 15.36 -3.69
N PRO A 31 -0.30 16.21 -2.64
CA PRO A 31 -0.93 15.85 -1.37
C PRO A 31 -2.41 15.53 -1.55
N VAL A 32 -2.75 14.24 -1.49
CA VAL A 32 -4.11 13.73 -1.58
C VAL A 32 -4.55 13.12 -0.25
N VAL A 33 -5.79 13.42 0.15
CA VAL A 33 -6.55 12.71 1.17
C VAL A 33 -7.86 12.20 0.58
N VAL A 34 -8.28 11.02 1.04
CA VAL A 34 -9.63 10.51 0.78
C VAL A 34 -10.43 10.64 2.07
N LEU A 35 -11.64 11.15 1.96
CA LEU A 35 -12.53 11.42 3.08
C LEU A 35 -13.56 10.29 3.25
N SER A 36 -14.07 10.12 4.47
CA SER A 36 -15.12 9.17 4.80
C SER A 36 -16.43 9.47 4.06
N ASN A 37 -17.44 8.61 4.23
CA ASN A 37 -18.82 8.94 3.89
C ASN A 37 -19.22 10.33 4.41
N ASN A 38 -19.91 11.09 3.58
CA ASN A 38 -20.31 12.49 3.81
C ASN A 38 -19.13 13.45 4.09
N ASP A 39 -17.92 13.10 3.66
CA ASP A 39 -16.73 13.94 3.75
C ASP A 39 -16.37 14.40 5.18
N GLY A 40 -16.69 13.56 6.18
CA GLY A 40 -16.53 13.91 7.60
C GLY A 40 -15.08 13.99 8.06
N CYS A 41 -14.29 12.95 7.79
CA CYS A 41 -12.89 12.88 8.24
C CYS A 41 -11.97 12.17 7.23
N VAL A 42 -10.66 12.36 7.39
CA VAL A 42 -9.64 11.74 6.54
C VAL A 42 -9.51 10.25 6.84
N VAL A 43 -9.78 9.40 5.86
CA VAL A 43 -9.66 7.93 5.97
C VAL A 43 -8.44 7.36 5.24
N THR A 44 -7.86 8.10 4.30
CA THR A 44 -6.59 7.74 3.65
C THR A 44 -5.78 8.98 3.34
N ARG A 45 -4.45 8.83 3.37
CA ARG A 45 -3.47 9.90 3.13
C ARG A 45 -2.39 9.38 2.21
N SER A 46 -2.13 10.11 1.14
CA SER A 46 -0.91 9.96 0.31
C SER A 46 0.36 10.21 1.14
N ALA A 47 1.53 9.82 0.61
CA ALA A 47 2.81 10.06 1.29
C ALA A 47 3.06 11.56 1.50
N GLU A 48 2.71 12.37 0.51
CA GLU A 48 2.82 13.82 0.51
C GLU A 48 1.89 14.44 1.55
N ALA A 49 0.65 13.94 1.68
CA ALA A 49 -0.27 14.38 2.73
C ALA A 49 0.21 13.98 4.14
N LYS A 50 0.84 12.81 4.31
CA LYS A 50 1.49 12.42 5.57
C LYS A 50 2.65 13.35 5.91
N ALA A 51 3.43 13.77 4.92
CA ALA A 51 4.53 14.72 5.10
C ALA A 51 4.05 16.13 5.51
N LEU A 52 2.79 16.49 5.22
CA LEU A 52 2.14 17.70 5.75
C LEU A 52 1.68 17.57 7.21
N GLY A 53 1.91 16.42 7.86
CA GLY A 53 1.54 16.20 9.26
C GLY A 53 0.04 15.95 9.48
N ILE A 54 -0.74 15.72 8.42
CA ILE A 54 -2.18 15.47 8.54
C ILE A 54 -2.40 14.12 9.23
N PRO A 55 -3.08 14.04 10.39
CA PRO A 55 -3.30 12.79 11.08
C PRO A 55 -4.44 11.98 10.46
N MET A 56 -4.49 10.67 10.76
CA MET A 56 -5.61 9.82 10.34
C MET A 56 -6.85 10.17 11.15
N GLY A 57 -8.02 10.20 10.53
CA GLY A 57 -9.27 10.52 11.20
C GLY A 57 -9.47 12.02 11.48
N GLU A 58 -8.58 12.88 11.00
CA GLU A 58 -8.73 14.33 11.19
C GLU A 58 -10.01 14.83 10.50
N PRO A 59 -10.87 15.59 11.19
CA PRO A 59 -12.07 16.16 10.59
C PRO A 59 -11.74 17.10 9.44
N TRP A 60 -12.44 16.94 8.31
CA TRP A 60 -12.15 17.71 7.09
C TRP A 60 -12.24 19.23 7.30
N PHE A 61 -13.19 19.70 8.12
CA PHE A 61 -13.39 21.13 8.36
C PHE A 61 -12.14 21.83 8.93
N LYS A 62 -11.29 21.11 9.68
CA LYS A 62 -10.04 21.66 10.21
C LYS A 62 -8.95 21.78 9.15
N LEU A 63 -9.03 21.01 8.07
CA LEU A 63 -8.02 20.94 7.01
C LEU A 63 -8.36 21.80 5.79
N LYS A 64 -9.59 22.34 5.68
CA LYS A 64 -10.04 23.14 4.53
C LYS A 64 -9.07 24.27 4.12
N HIS A 65 -8.41 24.89 5.09
CA HIS A 65 -7.44 25.95 4.85
C HIS A 65 -6.22 25.48 4.02
N LEU A 66 -5.86 24.19 4.10
CA LEU A 66 -4.77 23.57 3.32
C LEU A 66 -5.14 23.28 1.86
N ALA A 67 -6.43 23.36 1.52
CA ALA A 67 -6.94 23.19 0.16
C ALA A 67 -7.17 24.52 -0.57
N SER A 68 -6.82 25.65 0.04
CA SER A 68 -7.05 26.98 -0.50
C SER A 68 -6.31 27.24 -1.83
N ASP A 69 -6.94 28.01 -2.71
CA ASP A 69 -6.34 28.45 -3.97
C ASP A 69 -5.07 29.30 -3.80
N ALA A 70 -4.89 29.90 -2.62
CA ALA A 70 -3.68 30.62 -2.26
C ALA A 70 -2.43 29.72 -2.16
N ILE A 71 -2.61 28.41 -1.99
CA ILE A 71 -1.50 27.45 -1.88
C ILE A 71 -1.09 26.99 -3.27
N PRO A 72 0.22 27.00 -3.61
CA PRO A 72 0.71 26.47 -4.88
C PRO A 72 0.22 25.05 -5.13
N ARG A 73 -0.20 24.75 -6.36
CA ARG A 73 -0.85 23.48 -6.74
C ARG A 73 -0.12 22.22 -6.22
N ARG A 74 1.21 22.21 -6.23
CA ARG A 74 2.03 21.08 -5.76
C ARG A 74 2.01 20.84 -4.25
N LYS A 75 1.65 21.86 -3.46
CA LYS A 75 1.53 21.78 -1.99
C LYS A 75 0.08 21.83 -1.51
N ARG A 76 -0.86 22.06 -2.42
CA ARG A 76 -2.27 22.19 -2.11
C ARG A 76 -2.84 20.81 -1.80
N LEU A 77 -3.53 20.71 -0.67
CA LEU A 77 -4.22 19.50 -0.29
C LEU A 77 -5.43 19.28 -1.21
N VAL A 78 -5.46 18.14 -1.88
CA VAL A 78 -6.62 17.65 -2.63
C VAL A 78 -7.37 16.69 -1.74
N ALA A 79 -8.65 16.97 -1.51
CA ALA A 79 -9.56 16.06 -0.83
C ALA A 79 -10.52 15.45 -1.84
N LEU A 80 -10.71 14.14 -1.75
CA LEU A 80 -11.62 13.36 -2.58
C LEU A 80 -12.61 12.64 -1.68
N SER A 81 -13.88 12.59 -2.10
CA SER A 81 -14.89 11.73 -1.47
C SER A 81 -14.57 10.26 -1.75
N SER A 82 -14.89 9.38 -0.81
CA SER A 82 -14.67 7.93 -1.00
C SER A 82 -15.46 7.37 -2.18
N ASN A 83 -14.78 6.62 -3.06
CA ASN A 83 -15.37 5.85 -4.15
C ASN A 83 -15.21 4.34 -3.91
N TYR A 84 -16.12 3.75 -3.12
CA TYR A 84 -15.97 2.34 -2.71
C TYR A 84 -16.13 1.33 -3.84
N GLU A 85 -16.87 1.66 -4.90
CA GLU A 85 -16.99 0.80 -6.09
C GLU A 85 -15.63 0.67 -6.79
N LEU A 86 -14.95 1.81 -6.98
CA LEU A 86 -13.58 1.84 -7.52
C LEU A 86 -12.61 1.05 -6.64
N TYR A 87 -12.68 1.25 -5.32
CA TYR A 87 -11.78 0.59 -4.38
C TYR A 87 -12.02 -0.93 -4.35
N GLY A 88 -13.28 -1.37 -4.41
CA GLY A 88 -13.62 -2.79 -4.48
C GLY A 88 -13.17 -3.47 -5.79
N ASP A 89 -13.32 -2.80 -6.93
CA ASP A 89 -12.85 -3.31 -8.23
C ASP A 89 -11.32 -3.44 -8.26
N LEU A 90 -10.58 -2.40 -7.87
CA LEU A 90 -9.12 -2.46 -7.84
C LEU A 90 -8.61 -3.50 -6.84
N SER A 91 -9.23 -3.61 -5.66
CA SER A 91 -8.91 -4.66 -4.68
C SER A 91 -9.04 -6.04 -5.29
N SER A 92 -10.19 -6.33 -5.91
CA SER A 92 -10.45 -7.62 -6.54
C SER A 92 -9.40 -7.96 -7.60
N ARG A 93 -8.97 -6.99 -8.40
CA ARG A 93 -7.89 -7.17 -9.40
C ARG A 93 -6.53 -7.44 -8.76
N VAL A 94 -6.19 -6.77 -7.66
CA VAL A 94 -4.97 -7.07 -6.89
C VAL A 94 -5.02 -8.50 -6.36
N MET A 95 -6.12 -8.89 -5.70
CA MET A 95 -6.25 -10.21 -5.10
C MET A 95 -6.22 -11.34 -6.14
N GLU A 96 -6.90 -11.15 -7.28
CA GLU A 96 -6.86 -12.09 -8.40
C GLU A 96 -5.44 -12.26 -8.97
N LEU A 97 -4.73 -11.15 -9.17
CA LEU A 97 -3.35 -11.18 -9.65
C LEU A 97 -2.43 -11.90 -8.67
N LEU A 98 -2.57 -11.63 -7.37
CA LEU A 98 -1.80 -12.28 -6.31
C LEU A 98 -2.08 -13.78 -6.21
N GLY A 99 -3.32 -14.20 -6.47
CA GLY A 99 -3.72 -15.61 -6.58
C GLY A 99 -2.91 -16.44 -7.59
N ARG A 100 -2.21 -15.80 -8.53
CA ARG A 100 -1.37 -16.48 -9.54
C ARG A 100 0.00 -16.89 -9.00
N TYR A 101 0.40 -16.38 -7.83
CA TYR A 101 1.74 -16.59 -7.26
C TYR A 101 1.80 -17.63 -6.15
N SER A 102 0.65 -18.06 -5.62
CA SER A 102 0.59 -19.07 -4.57
C SER A 102 -0.70 -19.88 -4.64
N ALA A 103 -0.61 -21.16 -4.30
CA ALA A 103 -1.78 -22.01 -4.08
C ALA A 103 -2.54 -21.66 -2.79
N TRP A 104 -1.91 -20.93 -1.86
CA TRP A 104 -2.53 -20.47 -0.62
C TRP A 104 -2.47 -18.95 -0.54
N VAL A 105 -3.63 -18.31 -0.66
CA VAL A 105 -3.81 -16.87 -0.50
C VAL A 105 -4.93 -16.63 0.50
N GLU A 106 -4.68 -15.75 1.46
CA GLU A 106 -5.66 -15.27 2.43
C GLU A 106 -5.80 -13.76 2.27
N VAL A 107 -6.98 -13.32 1.81
CA VAL A 107 -7.34 -11.90 1.78
C VAL A 107 -7.61 -11.44 3.22
N TYR A 108 -6.79 -10.52 3.73
CA TYR A 108 -6.89 -10.03 5.11
C TYR A 108 -7.72 -8.74 5.21
N SER A 109 -7.60 -7.87 4.21
CA SER A 109 -8.37 -6.64 4.06
C SER A 109 -8.53 -6.30 2.58
N ILE A 110 -9.12 -5.14 2.28
CA ILE A 110 -9.29 -4.63 0.91
C ILE A 110 -7.94 -4.36 0.21
N ASP A 111 -6.87 -4.13 0.96
CA ASP A 111 -5.55 -3.74 0.47
C ASP A 111 -4.43 -4.70 0.89
N GLU A 112 -4.72 -5.74 1.67
CA GLU A 112 -3.74 -6.68 2.20
C GLU A 112 -4.09 -8.15 1.92
N ALA A 113 -3.08 -8.93 1.51
CA ALA A 113 -3.18 -10.37 1.38
C ALA A 113 -1.92 -11.08 1.90
N PHE A 114 -2.13 -12.24 2.52
CA PHE A 114 -1.08 -13.18 2.88
C PHE A 114 -1.00 -14.30 1.85
N LEU A 115 0.23 -14.64 1.43
CA LEU A 115 0.50 -15.72 0.49
C LEU A 115 1.52 -16.69 1.08
N GLY A 116 1.32 -17.98 0.81
CA GLY A 116 2.27 -19.02 1.20
C GLY A 116 3.37 -19.11 0.15
N VAL A 117 4.62 -18.96 0.54
CA VAL A 117 5.75 -18.92 -0.39
C VAL A 117 6.90 -19.78 0.09
N ASN A 118 7.71 -20.25 -0.86
CA ASN A 118 8.86 -21.11 -0.63
C ASN A 118 10.06 -20.62 -1.45
N GLY A 119 11.25 -20.94 -0.97
CA GLY A 119 12.49 -20.73 -1.72
C GLY A 119 13.63 -20.22 -0.85
N THR A 120 14.80 -20.12 -1.47
CA THR A 120 15.97 -19.48 -0.87
C THR A 120 15.72 -17.97 -0.66
N PRO A 121 16.49 -17.30 0.23
CA PRO A 121 16.35 -15.86 0.44
C PRO A 121 16.42 -15.02 -0.85
N VAL A 122 17.23 -15.43 -1.83
CA VAL A 122 17.32 -14.76 -3.14
C VAL A 122 16.04 -14.95 -3.94
N GLN A 123 15.51 -16.17 -4.00
CA GLN A 123 14.26 -16.47 -4.71
C GLN A 123 13.05 -15.75 -4.08
N LEU A 124 12.97 -15.70 -2.75
CA LEU A 124 11.91 -14.99 -2.04
C LEU A 124 11.91 -13.49 -2.33
N ARG A 125 13.09 -12.84 -2.29
CA ARG A 125 13.21 -11.43 -2.67
C ARG A 125 12.83 -11.20 -4.14
N GLN A 126 13.25 -12.10 -5.03
CA GLN A 126 12.88 -12.00 -6.45
C GLN A 126 11.37 -12.17 -6.65
N LEU A 127 10.74 -13.12 -5.96
CA LEU A 127 9.29 -13.32 -5.98
C LEU A 127 8.56 -12.06 -5.49
N GLY A 128 9.01 -11.48 -4.37
CA GLY A 128 8.47 -10.22 -3.86
C GLY A 128 8.53 -9.08 -4.87
N ARG A 129 9.66 -8.92 -5.57
CA ARG A 129 9.82 -7.91 -6.63
C ARG A 129 8.89 -8.20 -7.81
N THR A 130 8.81 -9.45 -8.24
CA THR A 130 7.91 -9.86 -9.32
C THR A 130 6.44 -9.54 -8.99
N MET A 131 5.97 -9.87 -7.78
CA MET A 131 4.61 -9.53 -7.34
C MET A 131 4.40 -8.01 -7.31
N LYS A 132 5.35 -7.27 -6.74
CA LYS A 132 5.29 -5.80 -6.69
C LYS A 132 5.18 -5.17 -8.06
N ASP A 133 6.06 -5.55 -8.99
CA ASP A 133 6.11 -5.00 -10.33
C ASP A 133 4.88 -5.40 -11.15
N ALA A 134 4.37 -6.62 -10.96
CA ALA A 134 3.15 -7.08 -11.60
C ALA A 134 1.94 -6.26 -11.14
N VAL A 135 1.77 -6.04 -9.84
CA VAL A 135 0.65 -5.21 -9.33
C VAL A 135 0.74 -3.79 -9.87
N ARG A 136 1.93 -3.19 -9.87
CA ARG A 136 2.12 -1.85 -10.45
C ARG A 136 1.81 -1.81 -11.95
N ARG A 137 2.24 -2.81 -12.72
CA ARG A 137 2.04 -2.87 -14.18
C ARG A 137 0.58 -3.12 -14.58
N HIS A 138 -0.08 -4.06 -13.91
CA HIS A 138 -1.39 -4.55 -14.33
C HIS A 138 -2.56 -3.84 -13.65
N VAL A 139 -2.36 -3.32 -12.43
CA VAL A 139 -3.42 -2.65 -11.64
C VAL A 139 -3.14 -1.17 -11.44
N GLY A 140 -1.88 -0.73 -11.55
CA GLY A 140 -1.50 0.68 -11.44
C GLY A 140 -1.23 1.15 -10.01
N VAL A 141 -1.45 0.31 -9.00
CA VAL A 141 -1.24 0.67 -7.59
C VAL A 141 0.13 0.20 -7.07
N PRO A 142 0.82 0.98 -6.22
CA PRO A 142 2.08 0.57 -5.61
C PRO A 142 1.84 -0.33 -4.40
N VAL A 143 2.60 -1.43 -4.30
CA VAL A 143 2.59 -2.32 -3.13
C VAL A 143 3.97 -2.40 -2.48
N CYS A 144 3.98 -2.76 -1.20
CA CYS A 144 5.15 -3.30 -0.52
C CYS A 144 4.94 -4.78 -0.21
N VAL A 145 6.04 -5.52 -0.11
CA VAL A 145 6.04 -6.96 0.20
C VAL A 145 6.93 -7.22 1.40
N GLY A 146 6.36 -7.85 2.44
CA GLY A 146 7.10 -8.33 3.61
C GLY A 146 7.04 -9.85 3.67
N ILE A 147 8.17 -10.52 3.79
CA ILE A 147 8.26 -12.00 3.78
C ILE A 147 8.88 -12.45 5.09
N ALA A 148 8.26 -13.40 5.78
CA ALA A 148 8.78 -13.99 7.02
C ALA A 148 8.15 -15.35 7.32
N THR A 149 8.65 -16.03 8.35
CA THR A 149 8.09 -17.31 8.85
C THR A 149 6.71 -17.20 9.54
N THR A 150 6.29 -15.99 9.94
CA THR A 150 4.98 -15.77 10.57
C THR A 150 4.28 -14.52 10.01
N LYS A 151 2.94 -14.47 10.10
CA LYS A 151 2.15 -13.30 9.66
C LYS A 151 2.56 -12.00 10.37
N GLY A 152 2.86 -12.09 11.68
CA GLY A 152 3.29 -10.94 12.48
C GLY A 152 4.64 -10.39 12.02
N LEU A 153 5.62 -11.27 11.79
CA LEU A 153 6.92 -10.88 11.25
C LEU A 153 6.81 -10.37 9.80
N ALA A 154 5.93 -10.95 8.98
CA ALA A 154 5.69 -10.47 7.62
C ALA A 154 5.09 -9.04 7.62
N LYS A 155 4.19 -8.72 8.57
CA LYS A 155 3.71 -7.35 8.80
C LYS A 155 4.84 -6.40 9.19
N LEU A 156 5.74 -6.83 10.07
CA LEU A 156 6.88 -6.01 10.49
C LEU A 156 7.88 -5.79 9.34
N ALA A 157 8.20 -6.84 8.58
CA ALA A 157 9.03 -6.74 7.38
C ALA A 157 8.40 -5.80 6.34
N ASN A 158 7.08 -5.87 6.11
CA ASN A 158 6.38 -4.97 5.20
C ASN A 158 6.47 -3.51 5.67
N LYS A 159 6.32 -3.27 6.98
CA LYS A 159 6.50 -1.93 7.57
C LYS A 159 7.92 -1.41 7.31
N LEU A 160 8.95 -2.23 7.47
CA LEU A 160 10.33 -1.84 7.13
C LEU A 160 10.47 -1.54 5.63
N ALA A 161 9.88 -2.38 4.76
CA ALA A 161 9.89 -2.18 3.32
C ALA A 161 9.23 -0.86 2.88
N LYS A 162 8.24 -0.37 3.64
CA LYS A 162 7.55 0.91 3.41
C LYS A 162 8.37 2.13 3.82
N HIS A 163 9.20 2.00 4.86
CA HIS A 163 9.87 3.13 5.50
C HIS A 163 11.38 3.22 5.23
N ASN A 164 12.01 2.14 4.79
CA ASN A 164 13.41 2.13 4.40
C ASN A 164 13.56 1.94 2.88
N PRO A 165 14.06 2.97 2.16
CA PRO A 165 14.31 2.91 0.71
C PRO A 165 15.23 1.77 0.26
N ASP A 166 16.14 1.30 1.10
CA ASP A 166 17.13 0.26 0.76
C ASP A 166 16.47 -1.09 0.42
N PHE A 167 15.29 -1.35 0.97
CA PHE A 167 14.51 -2.54 0.63
C PHE A 167 13.83 -2.43 -0.74
N ALA A 168 13.77 -1.25 -1.34
CA ALA A 168 13.05 -0.98 -2.59
C ALA A 168 11.62 -1.58 -2.56
N GLY A 169 10.93 -1.51 -1.43
CA GLY A 169 9.57 -2.04 -1.24
C GLY A 169 9.45 -3.56 -1.07
N VAL A 170 10.55 -4.30 -0.92
CA VAL A 170 10.53 -5.75 -0.63
C VAL A 170 11.51 -6.08 0.50
N CYS A 171 10.99 -6.60 1.61
CA CYS A 171 11.80 -7.00 2.76
C CYS A 171 11.54 -8.47 3.12
N HIS A 172 12.61 -9.24 3.26
CA HIS A 172 12.57 -10.59 3.82
C HIS A 172 13.22 -10.56 5.20
N TRP A 173 12.44 -10.87 6.22
CA TRP A 173 12.75 -10.65 7.64
C TRP A 173 14.07 -11.31 8.04
N GLU A 174 14.24 -12.57 7.67
CA GLU A 174 15.42 -13.38 8.02
C GLU A 174 16.68 -12.97 7.22
N SER A 175 16.59 -11.97 6.34
CA SER A 175 17.76 -11.38 5.66
C SER A 175 18.10 -9.96 6.12
N ILE A 176 17.42 -9.47 7.17
CA ILE A 176 17.78 -8.19 7.80
C ILE A 176 19.05 -8.43 8.64
N PRO A 177 20.11 -7.64 8.46
CA PRO A 177 21.28 -7.69 9.33
C PRO A 177 20.88 -7.40 10.79
N GLU A 178 21.56 -7.98 11.78
CA GLU A 178 21.23 -7.80 13.21
C GLU A 178 21.37 -6.34 13.73
N GLU A 179 21.86 -5.41 12.91
CA GLU A 179 22.25 -4.04 13.30
C GLU A 179 21.38 -2.93 12.68
N VAL A 180 20.09 -3.16 12.41
CA VAL A 180 19.14 -2.13 11.92
C VAL A 180 18.33 -1.49 13.05
#